data_AF-A0A7X9DDB7-F1
#
_entry.id   AF-A0A7X9DDB7-F1
#
_cell.length_a   1.000
_cell.length_b   1.000
_cell.length_c   1.000
_cell.angle_alpha   90.00
_cell.angle_beta   90.00
_cell.angle_gamma   90.00
#
_symmetry.space_group_name_H-M   'P 1'
#
loop_
_entity.id
_entity.type
_entity.pdbx_description
1 polymer ?
#
loop_
_entity_poly.entity_id
_entity_poly.type
_entity_poly.pdbx_seq_one_letter_code
_entity_poly.pdbx_strand_id
1 'polypeptide(L)'
;MNYNLNKKYQDIYNIALPYYKKGREADDLHHLVVAKMMQYLLKEYSDLDQEVMMVAALLHDIGYSKFSKQEKKIHWANKIKKIHMQYGAELAKKVLLKLNFSEEKIKIICEIISVHDNPEFITIAENPAL
;
A
#
# COMPACT_ATOMS: atom_id res chain seq x y z
N MET A 1 21.22 5.12 -3.40
CA MET A 1 20.71 5.61 -2.10
C MET A 1 20.37 4.40 -1.23
N ASN A 2 20.89 4.36 0.00
CA ASN A 2 20.60 3.30 0.96
C ASN A 2 19.44 3.81 1.84
N TYR A 3 18.26 3.21 1.72
CA TYR A 3 17.03 3.79 2.28
C TYR A 3 16.72 3.34 3.72
N ASN A 4 17.60 2.57 4.37
CA ASN A 4 17.48 2.10 5.77
C ASN A 4 16.11 1.48 6.12
N LEU A 5 15.52 0.73 5.19
CA LEU A 5 14.40 -0.15 5.52
C LEU A 5 14.93 -1.42 6.20
N ASN A 6 14.16 -2.00 7.13
CA ASN A 6 14.41 -3.36 7.58
C ASN A 6 14.43 -4.29 6.36
N LYS A 7 15.31 -5.30 6.35
CA LYS A 7 15.47 -6.27 5.26
C LYS A 7 14.14 -6.80 4.73
N LYS A 8 13.20 -7.15 5.62
CA LYS A 8 11.85 -7.62 5.25
C LYS A 8 11.08 -6.62 4.37
N TYR A 9 11.10 -5.34 4.74
CA TYR A 9 10.43 -4.28 4.00
C TYR A 9 11.16 -3.92 2.71
N GLN A 10 12.48 -4.06 2.69
CA GLN A 10 13.27 -3.95 1.47
C GLN A 10 12.92 -5.06 0.46
N ASP A 11 12.69 -6.30 0.92
CA ASP A 11 12.29 -7.42 0.06
C ASP A 11 10.90 -7.18 -0.54
N ILE A 12 9.94 -6.69 0.26
CA ILE A 12 8.62 -6.28 -0.23
C ILE A 12 8.74 -5.18 -1.28
N TYR A 13 9.53 -4.13 -1.00
CA TYR A 13 9.79 -3.05 -1.94
C TYR A 13 10.35 -3.58 -3.27
N ASN A 14 11.32 -4.49 -3.21
CA ASN A 14 11.95 -5.07 -4.40
C ASN A 14 10.96 -5.91 -5.23
N ILE A 15 10.11 -6.70 -4.56
CA ILE A 15 9.06 -7.49 -5.22
C ILE A 15 8.03 -6.59 -5.91
N ALA A 16 7.71 -5.45 -5.30
CA ALA A 16 6.73 -4.52 -5.81
C ALA A 16 7.31 -3.48 -6.80
N LEU A 17 8.63 -3.38 -6.92
CA LEU A 17 9.33 -2.47 -7.84
C LEU A 17 8.82 -2.50 -9.28
N PRO A 18 8.47 -3.65 -9.89
CA PRO A 18 7.87 -3.68 -11.23
C PRO A 18 6.54 -2.92 -11.31
N TYR A 19 5.74 -2.91 -10.24
CA TYR A 19 4.49 -2.15 -10.19
C TYR A 19 4.77 -0.65 -10.07
N TYR A 20 5.72 -0.24 -9.23
CA TYR A 20 6.08 1.18 -9.08
C TYR A 20 6.60 1.76 -10.39
N LYS A 21 7.52 1.06 -11.07
CA LYS A 21 8.06 1.48 -12.38
C LYS A 21 6.99 1.55 -13.47
N LYS A 22 5.97 0.70 -13.37
CA LYS A 22 4.80 0.75 -14.25
C LYS A 22 3.73 1.72 -13.73
N GLY A 23 3.88 2.33 -12.55
CA GLY A 23 2.94 3.27 -11.96
C GLY A 23 3.03 4.66 -12.58
N ARG A 24 2.82 5.67 -11.74
CA ARG A 24 3.03 7.09 -12.05
C ARG A 24 4.53 7.41 -12.01
N GLU A 25 4.86 8.61 -12.48
CA GLU A 25 6.23 9.12 -12.39
C GLU A 25 6.67 9.24 -10.93
N ALA A 26 7.89 8.80 -10.64
CA ALA A 26 8.49 8.77 -9.30
C ALA A 26 7.75 7.91 -8.25
N ASP A 27 6.82 7.02 -8.64
CA ASP A 27 6.15 6.13 -7.68
C ASP A 27 7.15 5.25 -6.91
N ASP A 28 8.28 4.87 -7.51
CA ASP A 28 9.33 4.10 -6.82
C ASP A 28 9.96 4.88 -5.65
N LEU A 29 10.26 6.17 -5.86
CA LEU A 29 10.72 7.05 -4.78
C LEU A 29 9.60 7.37 -3.78
N HIS A 30 8.38 7.63 -4.24
CA HIS A 30 7.21 7.92 -3.41
C HIS A 30 6.98 6.84 -2.35
N HIS A 31 6.93 5.58 -2.75
CA HIS A 31 6.72 4.47 -1.81
C HIS A 31 7.83 4.35 -0.76
N LEU A 32 9.09 4.69 -1.11
CA LEU A 32 10.17 4.73 -0.12
C LEU A 32 10.02 5.87 0.88
N VAL A 33 9.60 7.04 0.42
CA VAL A 33 9.34 8.20 1.29
C VAL A 33 8.18 7.90 2.23
N VAL A 34 7.07 7.38 1.72
CA VAL A 34 5.89 7.00 2.53
C VAL A 34 6.26 5.91 3.54
N ALA A 35 7.02 4.89 3.15
CA ALA A 35 7.48 3.85 4.08
C ALA A 35 8.34 4.43 5.21
N LYS A 36 9.23 5.38 4.91
CA LYS A 36 10.01 6.08 5.95
C LYS A 36 9.11 6.87 6.89
N MET A 37 8.17 7.66 6.35
CA MET A 37 7.19 8.40 7.16
C MET A 37 6.41 7.47 8.08
N MET A 38 5.99 6.31 7.58
CA MET A 38 5.32 5.28 8.38
C MET A 38 6.21 4.76 9.52
N GLN A 39 7.51 4.52 9.27
CA GLN A 39 8.46 4.15 10.34
C GLN A 39 8.58 5.21 11.44
N TYR A 40 8.46 6.50 11.10
CA TYR A 40 8.44 7.56 12.10
C TYR A 40 7.14 7.55 12.89
N LEU A 41 5.99 7.42 12.23
CA LEU A 41 4.69 7.34 12.91
C LEU A 41 4.60 6.16 13.87
N LEU A 42 5.09 4.98 13.47
CA LEU A 42 5.06 3.76 14.30
C LEU A 42 5.93 3.83 15.56
N LYS A 43 6.77 4.87 15.72
CA LYS A 43 7.45 5.15 17.00
C LYS A 43 6.54 5.84 18.00
N GLU A 44 5.60 6.64 17.51
CA GLU A 44 4.67 7.43 18.32
C GLU A 44 3.39 6.64 18.62
N TYR A 45 3.03 5.67 17.78
CA TYR A 45 1.81 4.85 17.90
C TYR A 45 2.17 3.38 18.09
N SER A 46 2.41 2.97 19.33
CA SER A 46 2.86 1.60 19.67
C SER A 46 1.74 0.54 19.62
N ASP A 47 0.49 0.97 19.56
CA ASP A 47 -0.72 0.15 19.47
C ASP A 47 -1.04 -0.35 18.05
N LEU A 48 -0.40 0.24 17.04
CA LEU A 48 -0.59 -0.17 15.64
C LEU A 48 0.25 -1.42 15.29
N ASP A 49 -0.33 -2.33 14.52
CA ASP A 49 0.44 -3.46 13.94
C ASP A 49 1.44 -2.91 12.91
N GLN A 50 2.71 -2.87 13.31
CA GLN A 50 3.80 -2.34 12.50
C GLN A 50 3.94 -3.04 11.15
N GLU A 51 3.70 -4.34 11.08
CA GLU A 51 3.81 -5.08 9.83
C GLU A 51 2.69 -4.69 8.87
N VAL A 52 1.45 -4.66 9.36
CA VAL A 52 0.29 -4.24 8.57
C VAL A 52 0.51 -2.83 8.00
N MET A 53 0.90 -1.89 8.85
CA MET A 53 1.05 -0.48 8.47
C MET A 53 2.19 -0.26 7.48
N MET A 54 3.36 -0.88 7.71
CA MET A 54 4.49 -0.77 6.79
C MET A 54 4.19 -1.41 5.43
N VAL A 55 3.51 -2.55 5.41
CA VAL A 55 3.17 -3.25 4.18
C VAL A 55 2.10 -2.50 3.40
N ALA A 56 1.08 -1.96 4.07
CA ALA A 56 0.08 -1.09 3.44
C ALA A 56 0.75 0.15 2.82
N ALA A 57 1.64 0.82 3.55
CA ALA A 57 2.42 1.96 3.06
C ALA A 57 3.22 1.62 1.79
N LEU A 58 3.85 0.45 1.75
CA LEU A 58 4.63 0.00 0.59
C LEU A 58 3.76 -0.42 -0.61
N LEU A 59 2.50 -0.79 -0.40
CA LEU A 59 1.67 -1.35 -1.47
C LEU A 59 0.48 -0.46 -1.87
N HIS A 60 0.20 0.64 -1.17
CA HIS A 60 -1.03 1.42 -1.34
C HIS A 60 -1.32 1.85 -2.78
N ASP A 61 -0.30 2.32 -3.50
CA ASP A 61 -0.45 2.94 -4.82
C ASP A 61 -0.10 2.00 -6.00
N ILE A 62 0.19 0.71 -5.77
CA ILE A 62 0.57 -0.22 -6.85
C ILE A 62 -0.54 -0.43 -7.89
N GLY A 63 -1.78 -0.06 -7.57
CA GLY A 63 -2.91 -0.06 -8.50
C GLY A 63 -2.72 0.85 -9.71
N TYR A 64 -1.92 1.93 -9.59
CA TYR A 64 -1.59 2.81 -10.71
C TYR A 64 -0.86 2.07 -11.86
N SER A 65 -0.25 0.92 -11.58
CA SER A 65 0.40 0.05 -12.58
C SER A 65 -0.55 -0.53 -13.64
N LYS A 66 -1.87 -0.49 -13.38
CA LYS A 66 -2.91 -0.99 -14.31
C LYS A 66 -3.37 0.04 -15.33
N PHE A 67 -3.07 1.31 -15.13
CA PHE A 67 -3.53 2.38 -16.01
C PHE A 67 -2.60 2.62 -17.20
N SER A 68 -3.17 3.12 -18.29
CA SER A 68 -2.42 3.67 -19.41
C SER A 68 -1.66 4.94 -19.02
N LYS A 69 -0.73 5.38 -19.88
CA LYS A 69 0.01 6.64 -19.66
C LYS A 69 -0.91 7.86 -19.59
N GLN A 70 -2.00 7.88 -20.36
CA GLN A 70 -2.92 9.01 -20.39
C GLN A 70 -3.79 9.07 -19.12
N GLU A 71 -4.26 7.92 -18.64
CA GLU A 71 -5.05 7.85 -17.40
C GLU A 71 -4.24 8.27 -16.16
N LYS A 72 -2.95 7.93 -16.11
CA LYS A 72 -2.06 8.39 -15.02
C LYS A 72 -1.86 9.90 -14.99
N LYS A 73 -1.96 10.57 -16.14
CA LYS A 73 -1.89 12.04 -16.20
C LYS A 73 -3.10 12.71 -15.56
N ILE A 74 -4.20 12.00 -15.34
CA ILE A 74 -5.40 12.50 -14.68
C ILE A 74 -5.66 11.76 -13.35
N HIS A 75 -4.59 11.33 -12.67
CA HIS A 75 -4.67 10.53 -11.43
C HIS A 75 -5.49 11.19 -10.31
N TRP A 76 -5.61 12.53 -10.31
CA TRP A 76 -6.44 13.27 -9.37
C TRP A 76 -7.94 13.08 -9.58
N ALA A 77 -8.39 12.56 -10.72
CA ALA A 77 -9.80 12.37 -11.00
C ALA A 77 -10.38 11.29 -10.05
N ASN A 78 -11.50 11.58 -9.38
CA ASN A 78 -12.14 10.69 -8.40
C ASN A 78 -12.36 9.26 -8.93
N LYS A 79 -12.68 9.11 -10.21
CA LYS A 79 -12.83 7.79 -10.85
C LYS A 79 -11.50 7.02 -10.86
N ILE A 80 -10.38 7.67 -11.20
CA ILE A 80 -9.06 7.05 -11.20
C ILE A 80 -8.62 6.74 -9.76
N LYS A 81 -8.88 7.66 -8.81
CA LYS A 81 -8.67 7.42 -7.38
C LYS A 81 -9.38 6.16 -6.90
N LYS A 82 -10.68 6.04 -7.16
CA LYS A 82 -11.46 4.86 -6.76
C LYS A 82 -10.93 3.56 -7.38
N ILE A 83 -10.63 3.57 -8.67
CA ILE A 83 -10.21 2.36 -9.39
C ILE A 83 -8.80 1.92 -9.00
N HIS A 84 -7.85 2.84 -8.76
CA HIS A 84 -6.50 2.44 -8.35
C HIS A 84 -6.50 1.76 -6.99
N MET A 85 -7.33 2.19 -6.04
CA MET A 85 -7.43 1.53 -4.73
C MET A 85 -7.93 0.08 -4.87
N GLN A 86 -8.94 -0.16 -5.71
CA GLN A 86 -9.45 -1.50 -6.00
C GLN A 86 -8.39 -2.41 -6.65
N TYR A 87 -7.71 -1.92 -7.69
CA TYR A 87 -6.60 -2.65 -8.30
C TYR A 87 -5.42 -2.82 -7.36
N GLY A 88 -5.15 -1.84 -6.51
CA GLY A 88 -4.11 -1.89 -5.48
C GLY A 88 -4.35 -3.05 -4.52
N ALA A 89 -5.57 -3.16 -3.98
CA ALA A 89 -5.96 -4.25 -3.09
C ALA A 89 -5.85 -5.64 -3.77
N GLU A 90 -6.30 -5.75 -5.03
CA GLU A 90 -6.18 -7.00 -5.81
C GLU A 90 -4.72 -7.42 -6.01
N LEU A 91 -3.86 -6.46 -6.37
CA LEU A 91 -2.43 -6.70 -6.58
C LEU A 91 -1.71 -7.01 -5.26
N ALA A 92 -2.06 -6.29 -4.18
CA ALA A 92 -1.49 -6.48 -2.87
C ALA A 92 -1.78 -7.89 -2.37
N LYS A 93 -3.02 -8.37 -2.48
CA LYS A 93 -3.39 -9.76 -2.14
C LYS A 93 -2.47 -10.78 -2.84
N LYS A 94 -2.20 -10.60 -4.14
CA LYS A 94 -1.31 -11.50 -4.91
C LYS A 94 0.13 -11.44 -4.43
N VAL A 95 0.65 -10.27 -4.06
CA VAL A 95 2.00 -10.11 -3.52
C VAL A 95 2.10 -10.79 -2.15
N LEU A 96 1.12 -10.55 -1.28
CA LEU A 96 1.13 -11.04 0.10
C LEU A 96 0.95 -12.56 0.20
N LEU A 97 0.13 -13.16 -0.67
CA LEU A 97 0.03 -14.61 -0.79
C LEU A 97 1.38 -15.25 -1.16
N LYS A 98 2.14 -14.65 -2.07
CA LYS A 98 3.49 -15.14 -2.44
C LYS A 98 4.51 -15.01 -1.31
N LEU A 99 4.26 -14.07 -0.39
CA LEU A 99 5.09 -13.82 0.77
C LEU A 99 4.63 -14.60 2.01
N ASN A 100 3.63 -15.49 1.88
CA ASN A 100 3.08 -16.32 2.95
C ASN A 100 2.56 -15.52 4.15
N PHE A 101 1.96 -14.35 3.91
CA PHE A 101 1.22 -13.62 4.95
C PHE A 101 -0.02 -14.40 5.38
N SER A 102 -0.44 -14.24 6.65
CA SER A 102 -1.69 -14.82 7.14
C SER A 102 -2.90 -14.21 6.44
N GLU A 103 -3.97 -14.99 6.29
CA GLU A 103 -5.22 -14.51 5.68
C GLU A 103 -5.80 -13.28 6.38
N GLU A 104 -5.68 -13.23 7.71
CA GLU A 104 -6.10 -12.10 8.54
C GLU A 104 -5.35 -10.81 8.17
N LYS A 105 -4.01 -10.87 8.13
CA LYS A 105 -3.19 -9.71 7.74
C LYS A 105 -3.44 -9.29 6.31
N ILE A 106 -3.59 -10.26 5.40
CA ILE A 106 -3.93 -9.98 4.00
C ILE A 106 -5.24 -9.21 3.93
N LYS A 107 -6.27 -9.65 4.66
CA LYS A 107 -7.58 -8.98 4.69
C LYS A 107 -7.45 -7.53 5.14
N ILE A 108 -6.81 -7.29 6.29
CA ILE A 108 -6.65 -5.94 6.87
C ILE A 108 -5.87 -5.03 5.92
N ILE A 109 -4.74 -5.50 5.39
CA ILE A 109 -3.90 -4.71 4.47
C ILE A 109 -4.69 -4.36 3.20
N CYS A 110 -5.39 -5.33 2.61
CA CYS A 110 -6.17 -5.09 1.39
C CYS A 110 -7.32 -4.11 1.64
N GLU A 111 -7.96 -4.18 2.80
CA GLU A 111 -9.01 -3.26 3.21
C GLU A 111 -8.48 -1.82 3.29
N ILE A 112 -7.38 -1.60 4.02
CA ILE A 112 -6.70 -0.29 4.10
C ILE A 112 -6.41 0.24 2.70
N ILE A 113 -5.78 -0.56 1.83
CA ILE A 113 -5.41 -0.14 0.47
C ILE A 113 -6.65 0.21 -0.35
N SER A 114 -7.75 -0.52 -0.19
CA SER A 114 -8.98 -0.34 -0.98
C SER A 114 -9.72 0.98 -0.74
N VAL A 115 -9.37 1.70 0.34
CA VAL A 115 -10.02 2.95 0.75
C VAL A 115 -9.04 4.06 1.19
N HIS A 116 -7.72 3.88 1.07
CA HIS A 116 -6.74 4.80 1.67
C HIS A 116 -6.84 6.27 1.23
N ASP A 117 -7.33 6.51 0.01
CA ASP A 117 -7.52 7.86 -0.55
C ASP A 117 -8.89 8.47 -0.15
N ASN A 118 -9.78 7.65 0.41
CA ASN A 118 -11.11 7.99 0.92
C ASN A 118 -11.38 7.24 2.27
N PRO A 119 -10.63 7.54 3.34
CA PRO A 119 -10.65 6.77 4.59
C PRO A 119 -12.01 6.76 5.31
N GLU A 120 -12.93 7.65 4.95
CA GLU A 120 -14.31 7.67 5.45
C GLU A 120 -15.13 6.43 5.08
N PHE A 121 -14.66 5.62 4.11
CA PHE A 121 -15.32 4.38 3.69
C PHE A 121 -14.70 3.11 4.30
N ILE A 122 -13.86 3.23 5.32
CA ILE A 122 -13.41 2.06 6.09
C ILE A 122 -14.65 1.39 6.71
N THR A 123 -14.99 0.20 6.22
CA THR A 123 -16.06 -0.61 6.79
C THR A 123 -15.46 -1.44 7.90
N ILE A 124 -15.37 -0.89 9.12
CA ILE A 124 -14.99 -1.70 10.28
C ILE A 124 -16.03 -2.82 10.39
N ALA A 125 -15.69 -4.01 9.88
CA ALA A 125 -16.41 -5.21 10.20
C ALA A 125 -16.17 -5.40 11.69
N GLU A 126 -17.19 -5.04 12.49
CA GLU A 126 -17.31 -5.18 13.94
C GLU A 126 -16.13 -5.94 14.57
N ASN A 127 -15.15 -5.20 15.10
CA ASN A 127 -14.21 -5.76 16.06
C ASN A 127 -14.72 -5.40 17.46
N PRO A 128 -15.19 -6.35 18.29
CA PRO A 128 -15.78 -6.10 19.61
C PRO A 128 -14.73 -5.80 20.70
N ALA A 129 -13.62 -5.14 20.35
CA ALA A 129 -12.49 -4.91 21.26
C ALA A 129 -11.98 -3.45 21.26
N LEU A 130 -12.92 -2.50 21.21
CA LEU A 130 -12.76 -1.14 21.74
C LEU A 130 -13.90 -0.85 22.71
#